data_AF-A0A943LZL5-F1
#
_entry.id   AF-A0A943LZL5-F1
#
_cell.length_a   1.000
_cell.length_b   1.000
_cell.length_c   1.000
_cell.angle_alpha   90.00
_cell.angle_beta   90.00
_cell.angle_gamma   90.00
#
_symmetry.space_group_name_H-M   'P 1'
#
loop_
_entity.id
_entity.type
_entity.pdbx_description
1 polymer ?
#
loop_
_entity_poly.entity_id
_entity_poly.type
_entity_poly.pdbx_seq_one_letter_code
_entity_poly.pdbx_strand_id
1 'polypeptide(L)'
;MQRQDDALLITATGNDTGAARTAGLTVTAGSDDNTATAVVRFAQEALPPPVTNAFVYTVRTSQAGQKVSLPAMGSTDETVSFVIDHGDGTPAETVTEPLTSAMKHTYAEPGDYQVSIVTENRIASFSMAKHKEVVRIDDNQTDWSGIASLHQAFWQCSALEAVCANLFSTCTEVTETTRVFMDCKALREAPARLFAACARTETFEYCFRGCAALETIGQGLFAGCAKVRYYDGCFIDCGSLKAIPDGLFDDSPEACGFNYTFQNNASLASIPAGLFDHCKGITGLDFCFSRCTGLSGESPYTMHGETKVHLYERERYPDYYPTPPMTAMACFMECRGLSDAAYMALNYPDWINY
;
A
#
# COMPACT_ATOMS: atom_id res chain seq x y z
N MET A 1 9.23 28.14 -1.51
CA MET A 1 9.20 28.80 -0.19
C MET A 1 7.99 29.71 -0.15
N GLN A 2 7.12 29.54 0.85
CA GLN A 2 5.92 30.35 1.03
C GLN A 2 5.88 30.86 2.48
N ARG A 3 5.58 32.14 2.68
CA ARG A 3 5.32 32.68 4.02
C ARG A 3 3.91 32.26 4.43
N GLN A 4 3.78 31.67 5.61
CA GLN A 4 2.50 31.35 6.24
C GLN A 4 2.53 31.95 7.64
N ASP A 5 1.83 33.08 7.82
CA ASP A 5 1.78 33.84 9.07
C ASP A 5 3.18 34.16 9.63
N ASP A 6 3.49 33.58 10.80
CA ASP A 6 4.74 33.72 11.53
C ASP A 6 5.79 32.64 11.14
N ALA A 7 5.50 31.83 10.13
CA ALA A 7 6.34 30.73 9.67
C ALA A 7 6.74 30.85 8.19
N LEU A 8 7.86 30.20 7.86
CA LEU A 8 8.36 30.05 6.50
C LEU A 8 8.23 28.58 6.10
N LEU A 9 7.31 28.26 5.18
CA LEU A 9 7.18 26.92 4.65
C LEU A 9 8.19 26.71 3.51
N ILE A 10 9.06 25.72 3.69
CA ILE A 10 10.08 25.31 2.72
C ILE A 10 9.77 23.86 2.35
N THR A 11 9.60 23.61 1.06
CA THR A 11 9.34 22.28 0.52
C THR A 11 10.52 21.89 -0.36
N ALA A 12 11.08 20.71 -0.14
CA ALA A 12 12.13 20.13 -0.98
C ALA A 12 11.59 18.86 -1.64
N THR A 13 12.04 18.58 -2.87
CA THR A 13 11.81 17.28 -3.51
C THR A 13 12.67 16.20 -2.85
N GLY A 14 12.23 14.94 -2.94
CA GLY A 14 13.00 13.79 -2.46
C GLY A 14 14.42 13.74 -3.04
N ASN A 15 15.36 13.18 -2.27
CA ASN A 15 16.73 12.99 -2.72
C ASN A 15 16.87 11.66 -3.48
N ASP A 16 16.55 11.67 -4.77
CA ASP A 16 16.60 10.45 -5.59
C ASP A 16 17.99 10.19 -6.21
N THR A 17 19.00 11.00 -5.84
CA THR A 17 20.33 11.00 -6.47
C THR A 17 21.42 10.30 -5.66
N GLY A 18 21.11 9.81 -4.45
CA GLY A 18 22.06 9.11 -3.58
C GLY A 18 23.17 9.96 -2.93
N ALA A 19 23.48 11.14 -3.46
CA ALA A 19 24.44 12.08 -2.86
C ALA A 19 23.77 12.98 -1.80
N ALA A 20 24.48 13.31 -0.72
CA ALA A 20 23.99 14.26 0.28
C ALA A 20 23.70 15.62 -0.37
N ARG A 21 22.54 16.21 -0.07
CA ARG A 21 22.19 17.57 -0.49
C ARG A 21 22.14 18.45 0.74
N THR A 22 22.91 19.54 0.73
CA THR A 22 22.81 20.57 1.77
C THR A 22 22.28 21.85 1.18
N ALA A 23 21.44 22.55 1.94
CA ALA A 23 20.93 23.86 1.60
C ALA A 23 21.08 24.78 2.81
N GLY A 24 21.41 26.05 2.56
CA GLY A 24 21.43 27.09 3.59
C GLY A 24 20.36 28.13 3.29
N LEU A 25 19.52 28.44 4.28
CA LEU A 25 18.68 29.62 4.26
C LEU A 25 19.30 30.67 5.17
N THR A 26 19.69 31.79 4.57
CA THR A 26 20.09 32.98 5.31
C THR A 26 18.84 33.78 5.67
N VAL A 27 18.57 33.91 6.97
CA VAL A 27 17.50 34.74 7.51
C VAL A 27 18.12 36.01 8.10
N THR A 28 17.72 37.16 7.58
CA THR A 28 18.10 38.46 8.12
C THR A 28 16.87 39.14 8.70
N ALA A 29 16.94 39.57 9.95
CA ALA A 29 15.88 40.28 10.65
C ALA A 29 16.39 41.60 11.22
N GLY A 30 15.57 42.66 11.16
CA GLY A 30 15.90 44.00 11.64
C GLY A 30 15.64 45.08 10.59
N SER A 31 16.01 46.33 10.91
CA SER A 31 15.88 47.49 10.02
C SER A 31 17.12 48.38 10.10
N ASP A 32 17.45 49.01 8.99
CA ASP A 32 18.59 49.92 8.83
C ASP A 32 19.91 49.29 9.34
N ASP A 33 20.63 49.96 10.24
CA ASP A 33 21.90 49.48 10.78
C ASP A 33 21.74 48.38 11.84
N ASN A 34 20.52 48.05 12.26
CA ASN A 34 20.24 47.08 13.32
C ASN A 34 19.66 45.77 12.75
N THR A 35 20.46 45.08 11.94
CA THR A 35 20.12 43.76 11.40
C THR A 35 20.92 42.64 12.06
N ALA A 36 20.26 41.51 12.33
CA ALA A 36 20.88 40.26 12.71
C ALA A 36 20.67 39.22 11.59
N THR A 37 21.68 38.41 11.33
CA THR A 37 21.61 37.33 10.33
C THR A 37 21.87 35.98 10.98
N ALA A 38 21.05 34.99 10.63
CA ALA A 38 21.23 33.60 11.01
C ALA A 38 21.18 32.71 9.75
N VAL A 39 21.95 31.62 9.75
CA VAL A 39 21.90 30.62 8.68
C VAL A 39 21.25 29.35 9.22
N VAL A 40 20.10 28.98 8.67
CA VAL A 40 19.47 27.69 8.90
C VAL A 40 20.00 26.72 7.87
N ARG A 41 20.65 25.64 8.30
CA ARG A 41 21.15 24.60 7.41
C ARG A 41 20.16 23.43 7.37
N PHE A 42 19.91 22.94 6.17
CA PHE A 42 19.12 21.76 5.89
C PHE A 42 20.05 20.74 5.23
N ALA A 43 19.91 19.47 5.62
CA ALA A 43 20.61 18.37 4.99
C ALA A 43 19.59 17.29 4.63
N GLN A 44 19.65 16.81 3.40
CA GLN A 44 19.23 15.47 3.04
C GLN A 44 20.51 14.65 3.01
N GLU A 45 20.64 13.67 3.90
CA GLU A 45 21.84 12.83 3.96
C GLU A 45 22.03 12.05 2.65
N ALA A 46 23.26 11.63 2.38
CA ALA A 46 23.52 10.69 1.29
C ALA A 46 22.73 9.42 1.58
N LEU A 47 22.24 8.74 0.55
CA LEU A 47 21.83 7.36 0.77
C LEU A 47 23.07 6.63 1.30
N PRO A 48 23.00 5.92 2.43
CA PRO A 48 24.09 5.05 2.84
C PRO A 48 24.47 4.15 1.64
N PRO A 49 25.75 3.78 1.49
CA PRO A 49 26.16 2.87 0.41
C PRO A 49 25.20 1.66 0.41
N PRO A 50 24.78 1.16 -0.76
CA PRO A 50 23.78 0.08 -0.82
C PRO A 50 24.21 -1.05 0.10
N VAL A 51 23.45 -1.26 1.17
CA VAL A 51 23.69 -2.38 2.06
C VAL A 51 23.10 -3.59 1.35
N THR A 52 23.97 -4.41 0.75
CA THR A 52 23.54 -5.61 0.04
C THR A 52 22.92 -6.60 1.02
N ASN A 53 21.88 -7.32 0.61
CA ASN A 53 21.18 -8.32 1.42
C ASN A 53 20.57 -7.74 2.72
N ALA A 54 20.11 -6.49 2.66
CA ALA A 54 19.50 -5.81 3.79
C ALA A 54 17.99 -5.63 3.61
N PHE A 55 17.27 -5.75 4.73
CA PHE A 55 15.95 -5.18 4.91
C PHE A 55 16.09 -3.84 5.65
N VAL A 56 15.63 -2.76 5.03
CA VAL A 56 15.84 -1.39 5.52
C VAL A 56 14.50 -0.70 5.75
N TYR A 57 14.31 -0.13 6.93
CA TYR A 57 13.09 0.56 7.31
C TYR A 57 13.38 1.73 8.25
N THR A 58 12.51 2.74 8.25
CA THR A 58 12.63 3.89 9.15
C THR A 58 11.62 3.79 10.28
N VAL A 59 12.10 3.99 11.51
CA VAL A 59 11.25 4.14 12.71
C VAL A 59 11.26 5.59 13.17
N ARG A 60 10.14 6.05 13.72
CA ARG A 60 10.00 7.36 14.35
C ARG A 60 9.74 7.20 15.84
N THR A 61 10.64 7.71 16.66
CA THR A 61 10.45 7.82 18.11
C THR A 61 10.08 9.26 18.47
N SER A 62 9.24 9.41 19.49
CA SER A 62 8.71 10.70 19.93
C SER A 62 9.18 11.08 21.33
N GLN A 63 9.80 10.16 22.07
CA GLN A 63 10.24 10.36 23.44
C GLN A 63 11.63 9.78 23.65
N ALA A 64 12.43 10.42 24.49
CA ALA A 64 13.72 9.90 24.94
C ALA A 64 13.53 8.56 25.68
N GLY A 65 14.40 7.59 25.38
CA GLY A 65 14.32 6.23 25.93
C GLY A 65 13.17 5.39 25.39
N GLN A 66 12.53 5.78 24.28
CA GLN A 66 11.46 4.99 23.67
C GLN A 66 12.00 3.65 23.16
N LYS A 67 11.27 2.58 23.46
CA LYS A 67 11.61 1.22 23.00
C LYS A 67 10.83 0.87 21.75
N VAL A 68 11.52 0.38 20.73
CA VAL A 68 10.91 -0.08 19.48
C VAL A 68 11.22 -1.56 19.30
N SER A 69 10.20 -2.34 18.93
CA SER A 69 10.35 -3.76 18.63
C SER A 69 11.02 -3.98 17.27
N LEU A 70 11.81 -5.05 17.18
CA LEU A 70 12.28 -5.59 15.92
C LEU A 70 11.17 -6.36 15.20
N PRO A 71 11.22 -6.49 13.86
CA PRO A 71 10.35 -7.41 13.15
C PRO A 71 10.56 -8.85 13.62
N ALA A 72 9.51 -9.66 13.52
CA ALA A 72 9.67 -11.11 13.60
C ALA A 72 10.20 -11.62 12.26
N MET A 73 11.37 -12.26 12.25
CA MET A 73 12.01 -12.80 11.05
C MET A 73 12.57 -14.19 11.33
N GLY A 74 12.14 -15.17 10.56
CA GLY A 74 12.59 -16.56 10.68
C GLY A 74 13.21 -17.07 9.38
N SER A 75 14.17 -17.98 9.52
CA SER A 75 14.79 -18.73 8.42
C SER A 75 14.74 -20.23 8.72
N THR A 76 14.76 -21.04 7.66
CA THR A 76 14.90 -22.50 7.72
C THR A 76 16.33 -22.98 7.50
N ASP A 77 17.27 -22.06 7.27
CA ASP A 77 18.68 -22.41 7.07
C ASP A 77 19.27 -23.00 8.36
N GLU A 78 20.28 -23.86 8.21
CA GLU A 78 20.92 -24.54 9.36
C GLU A 78 21.53 -23.56 10.36
N THR A 79 22.02 -22.42 9.86
CA THR A 79 22.61 -21.34 10.66
C THR A 79 21.86 -20.05 10.40
N VAL A 80 21.33 -19.44 11.45
CA VAL A 80 20.65 -18.14 11.37
C VAL A 80 21.60 -17.04 11.84
N SER A 81 21.69 -15.93 11.09
CA SER A 81 22.48 -14.76 11.46
C SER A 81 21.85 -13.47 10.90
N PHE A 82 21.64 -12.51 11.78
CA PHE A 82 21.19 -11.16 11.46
C PHE A 82 22.18 -10.15 12.03
N VAL A 83 22.64 -9.21 11.22
CA VAL A 83 23.38 -8.04 11.67
C VAL A 83 22.46 -6.83 11.62
N ILE A 84 22.26 -6.19 12.77
CA ILE A 84 21.24 -5.16 12.95
C ILE A 84 21.92 -3.85 13.32
N ASP A 85 21.77 -2.84 12.47
CA ASP A 85 22.12 -1.44 12.78
C ASP A 85 20.82 -0.67 13.01
N HIS A 86 20.67 -0.06 14.20
CA HIS A 86 19.48 0.69 14.58
C HIS A 86 19.48 2.14 14.07
N GLY A 87 20.57 2.60 13.45
CA GLY A 87 20.65 3.92 12.83
C GLY A 87 20.78 5.10 13.80
N ASP A 88 20.94 4.85 15.10
CA ASP A 88 21.10 5.86 16.14
C ASP A 88 22.57 6.07 16.58
N GLY A 89 23.50 5.46 15.85
CA GLY A 89 24.94 5.50 16.13
C GLY A 89 25.40 4.50 17.19
N THR A 90 24.49 3.68 17.76
CA THR A 90 24.91 2.52 18.55
C THR A 90 25.59 1.48 17.67
N PRO A 91 26.56 0.70 18.18
CA PRO A 91 27.20 -0.35 17.39
C PRO A 91 26.19 -1.40 16.92
N ALA A 92 26.34 -1.84 15.67
CA ALA A 92 25.50 -2.91 15.13
C ALA A 92 25.64 -4.19 15.96
N GLU A 93 24.52 -4.88 16.17
CA GLU A 93 24.44 -6.13 16.92
C GLU A 93 24.33 -7.34 15.98
N THR A 94 24.82 -8.49 16.43
CA THR A 94 24.67 -9.77 15.70
C THR A 94 23.79 -10.70 16.51
N VAL A 95 22.70 -11.17 15.90
CA VAL A 95 21.75 -12.12 16.48
C VAL A 95 21.82 -13.41 15.69
N THR A 96 22.06 -14.54 16.35
CA THR A 96 22.23 -15.86 15.72
C THR A 96 21.03 -16.79 15.93
N GLU A 97 19.85 -16.18 16.10
CA GLU A 97 18.57 -16.85 16.32
C GLU A 97 17.47 -16.05 15.59
N PRO A 98 16.27 -16.63 15.37
CA PRO A 98 15.16 -15.91 14.75
C PRO A 98 14.81 -14.62 15.50
N LEU A 99 14.60 -13.53 14.76
CA LEU A 99 14.15 -12.27 15.35
C LEU A 99 12.70 -12.40 15.80
N THR A 100 12.38 -11.77 16.92
CA THR A 100 11.01 -11.75 17.46
C THR A 100 10.63 -10.34 17.88
N SER A 101 9.33 -10.03 17.86
CA SER A 101 8.82 -8.73 18.33
C SER A 101 9.02 -8.47 19.83
N ALA A 102 9.48 -9.46 20.59
CA ALA A 102 9.89 -9.30 21.98
C ALA A 102 11.29 -8.66 22.11
N MET A 103 12.13 -8.80 21.08
CA MET A 103 13.41 -8.11 20.97
C MET A 103 13.15 -6.64 20.67
N LYS A 104 13.81 -5.75 21.42
CA LYS A 104 13.57 -4.31 21.37
C LYS A 104 14.88 -3.54 21.50
N HIS A 105 14.97 -2.45 20.76
CA HIS A 105 16.01 -1.44 20.93
C HIS A 105 15.48 -0.21 21.66
N THR A 106 16.35 0.48 22.40
CA THR A 106 16.01 1.70 23.14
C THR A 106 16.71 2.89 22.50
N TYR A 107 15.94 3.78 21.88
CA TYR A 107 16.48 5.02 21.30
C TYR A 107 16.63 6.07 22.39
N ALA A 108 17.85 6.60 22.56
CA ALA A 108 18.14 7.55 23.63
C ALA A 108 17.37 8.86 23.47
N GLU A 109 17.25 9.36 22.24
CA GLU A 109 16.60 10.61 21.89
C GLU A 109 15.40 10.38 20.94
N PRO A 110 14.45 11.32 20.86
CA PRO A 110 13.42 11.28 19.83
C PRO A 110 14.02 11.59 18.45
N GLY A 111 13.56 10.89 17.42
CA GLY A 111 14.04 11.09 16.06
C GLY A 111 13.49 10.08 15.06
N ASP A 112 13.85 10.28 13.80
CA ASP A 112 13.65 9.31 12.74
C ASP A 112 14.97 8.55 12.55
N TYR A 113 14.92 7.23 12.63
CA TYR A 113 16.08 6.35 12.60
C TYR A 113 15.90 5.28 11.52
N GLN A 114 16.89 5.16 10.64
CA GLN A 114 16.91 4.11 9.62
C GLN A 114 17.56 2.86 10.20
N VAL A 115 16.76 1.81 10.35
CA VAL A 115 17.22 0.48 10.78
C VAL A 115 17.58 -0.34 9.55
N SER A 116 18.71 -1.05 9.60
CA SER A 116 19.09 -2.04 8.61
C SER A 116 19.30 -3.40 9.25
N ILE A 117 18.72 -4.44 8.65
CA ILE A 117 18.90 -5.84 9.05
C ILE A 117 19.55 -6.57 7.88
N VAL A 118 20.83 -6.89 8.01
CA VAL A 118 21.61 -7.62 7.00
C VAL A 118 21.62 -9.10 7.31
N THR A 119 21.35 -9.93 6.32
CA THR A 119 21.43 -11.39 6.46
C THR A 119 21.62 -12.06 5.10
N GLU A 120 22.42 -13.12 5.07
CA GLU A 120 22.54 -14.00 3.89
C GLU A 120 21.51 -15.13 3.91
N ASN A 121 20.70 -15.21 4.98
CA ASN A 121 19.73 -16.28 5.14
C ASN A 121 18.55 -16.14 4.19
N ARG A 122 18.06 -17.30 3.73
CA ARG A 122 16.75 -17.38 3.10
C ARG A 122 15.66 -17.23 4.16
N ILE A 123 14.90 -16.14 4.09
CA ILE A 123 13.82 -15.82 5.02
C ILE A 123 12.58 -16.66 4.68
N ALA A 124 12.07 -17.35 5.69
CA ALA A 124 10.92 -18.24 5.60
C ALA A 124 9.67 -17.69 6.29
N SER A 125 9.82 -16.72 7.20
CA SER A 125 8.70 -16.02 7.82
C SER A 125 9.05 -14.58 8.16
N PHE A 126 8.06 -13.69 8.06
CA PHE A 126 8.21 -12.26 8.34
C PHE A 126 6.92 -11.70 8.97
N SER A 127 7.03 -10.85 9.98
CA SER A 127 5.92 -10.03 10.46
C SER A 127 6.40 -8.75 11.15
N MET A 128 5.83 -7.64 10.72
CA MET A 128 5.84 -6.33 11.38
C MET A 128 4.46 -5.96 11.93
N ALA A 129 3.53 -6.91 12.11
CA ALA A 129 2.21 -6.61 12.61
C ALA A 129 2.25 -5.75 13.89
N LYS A 130 1.47 -4.67 13.90
CA LYS A 130 1.31 -3.69 15.00
C LYS A 130 2.56 -2.90 15.36
N HIS A 131 3.57 -2.81 14.51
CA HIS A 131 4.68 -1.87 14.72
C HIS A 131 4.18 -0.44 14.47
N LYS A 132 4.02 0.34 15.54
CA LYS A 132 3.38 1.66 15.50
C LYS A 132 4.36 2.79 15.22
N GLU A 133 5.64 2.49 15.32
CA GLU A 133 6.76 3.41 15.15
C GLU A 133 7.36 3.31 13.74
N VAL A 134 7.11 2.23 12.99
CA VAL A 134 7.60 2.08 11.62
C VAL A 134 6.84 3.05 10.72
N VAL A 135 7.56 4.00 10.14
CA VAL A 135 7.00 5.03 9.26
C VAL A 135 7.27 4.76 7.79
N ARG A 136 8.34 4.02 7.46
CA ARG A 136 8.68 3.69 6.07
C ARG A 136 9.34 2.33 5.97
N ILE A 137 9.06 1.61 4.90
CA ILE A 137 9.93 0.52 4.42
C ILE A 137 10.71 1.06 3.24
N ASP A 138 12.03 1.20 3.41
CA ASP A 138 12.87 1.96 2.50
C ASP A 138 13.49 1.10 1.40
N ASP A 139 13.89 -0.14 1.72
CA ASP A 139 14.47 -1.08 0.77
C ASP A 139 14.32 -2.54 1.25
N ASN A 140 14.29 -3.49 0.31
CA ASN A 140 14.43 -4.91 0.62
C ASN A 140 15.28 -5.63 -0.44
N GLN A 141 16.47 -6.05 -0.04
CA GLN A 141 17.38 -6.87 -0.85
C GLN A 141 17.57 -8.28 -0.25
N THR A 142 16.85 -8.59 0.83
CA THR A 142 16.93 -9.89 1.51
C THR A 142 16.21 -10.97 0.71
N ASP A 143 16.71 -12.22 0.76
CA ASP A 143 16.05 -13.34 0.10
C ASP A 143 14.77 -13.78 0.84
N TRP A 144 13.63 -13.26 0.41
CA TRP A 144 12.30 -13.64 0.91
C TRP A 144 11.64 -14.77 0.09
N SER A 145 12.39 -15.53 -0.70
CA SER A 145 11.86 -16.64 -1.50
C SER A 145 11.39 -17.84 -0.67
N GLY A 146 11.70 -17.88 0.63
CA GLY A 146 11.19 -18.90 1.55
C GLY A 146 9.82 -18.57 2.14
N ILE A 147 9.32 -17.34 1.99
CA ILE A 147 8.06 -16.91 2.61
C ILE A 147 6.87 -17.53 1.87
N ALA A 148 6.09 -18.35 2.57
CA ALA A 148 4.86 -18.94 2.04
C ALA A 148 3.59 -18.13 2.36
N SER A 149 3.64 -17.23 3.36
CA SER A 149 2.49 -16.44 3.80
C SER A 149 2.91 -15.03 4.19
N LEU A 150 2.20 -14.04 3.63
CA LEU A 150 2.26 -12.64 4.01
C LEU A 150 1.07 -12.23 4.88
N HIS A 151 0.33 -13.21 5.44
CA HIS A 151 -0.83 -12.94 6.27
C HIS A 151 -0.49 -11.94 7.36
N GLN A 152 -1.16 -10.78 7.35
CA GLN A 152 -0.95 -9.73 8.35
C GLN A 152 0.49 -9.20 8.47
N ALA A 153 1.34 -9.32 7.44
CA ALA A 153 2.75 -8.95 7.51
C ALA A 153 2.98 -7.51 8.05
N PHE A 154 2.10 -6.57 7.70
CA PHE A 154 2.12 -5.18 8.19
C PHE A 154 0.80 -4.76 8.86
N TRP A 155 -0.03 -5.72 9.27
CA TRP A 155 -1.34 -5.43 9.86
C TRP A 155 -1.21 -4.44 11.02
N GLN A 156 -1.98 -3.35 10.99
CA GLN A 156 -1.95 -2.30 11.99
C GLN A 156 -0.61 -1.57 12.16
N CYS A 157 0.26 -1.52 11.14
CA CYS A 157 1.36 -0.55 11.11
C CYS A 157 0.81 0.86 10.84
N SER A 158 0.10 1.44 11.80
CA SER A 158 -0.74 2.62 11.55
C SER A 158 0.03 3.92 11.27
N ALA A 159 1.33 3.94 11.54
CA ALA A 159 2.22 5.06 11.20
C ALA A 159 2.96 4.84 9.87
N LEU A 160 2.82 3.68 9.21
CA LEU A 160 3.51 3.38 7.97
C LEU A 160 2.99 4.28 6.85
N GLU A 161 3.83 5.20 6.37
CA GLU A 161 3.52 6.22 5.37
C GLU A 161 3.86 5.75 3.94
N ALA A 162 4.94 4.97 3.77
CA ALA A 162 5.45 4.56 2.48
C ALA A 162 6.14 3.18 2.53
N VAL A 163 6.14 2.48 1.38
CA VAL A 163 6.75 1.16 1.20
C VAL A 163 7.54 1.16 -0.11
N CYS A 164 8.72 0.54 -0.13
CA CYS A 164 9.50 0.36 -1.35
C CYS A 164 8.85 -0.65 -2.32
N ALA A 165 9.01 -0.43 -3.62
CA ALA A 165 8.38 -1.28 -4.64
C ALA A 165 8.96 -2.71 -4.70
N ASN A 166 10.19 -2.91 -4.25
CA ASN A 166 10.88 -4.20 -4.26
C ASN A 166 10.66 -5.03 -2.99
N LEU A 167 9.78 -4.60 -2.07
CA LEU A 167 9.55 -5.27 -0.79
C LEU A 167 9.26 -6.78 -0.93
N PHE A 168 8.41 -7.19 -1.88
CA PHE A 168 8.09 -8.61 -2.10
C PHE A 168 8.69 -9.18 -3.38
N SER A 169 9.77 -8.57 -3.91
CA SER A 169 10.32 -8.89 -5.23
C SER A 169 10.83 -10.33 -5.38
N THR A 170 11.13 -11.03 -4.26
CA THR A 170 11.60 -12.42 -4.27
C THR A 170 10.58 -13.41 -3.70
N CYS A 171 9.36 -12.97 -3.33
CA CYS A 171 8.34 -13.78 -2.65
C CYS A 171 7.62 -14.77 -3.59
N THR A 172 8.35 -15.74 -4.16
CA THR A 172 7.84 -16.66 -5.19
C THR A 172 6.94 -17.79 -4.66
N GLU A 173 7.01 -18.08 -3.36
CA GLU A 173 6.25 -19.18 -2.73
C GLU A 173 4.97 -18.72 -2.00
N VAL A 174 4.64 -17.43 -2.02
CA VAL A 174 3.51 -16.88 -1.28
C VAL A 174 2.17 -17.36 -1.85
N THR A 175 1.38 -18.01 -1.00
CA THR A 175 -0.01 -18.44 -1.30
C THR A 175 -1.07 -17.66 -0.52
N GLU A 176 -0.66 -16.88 0.48
CA GLU A 176 -1.56 -16.18 1.39
C GLU A 176 -1.18 -14.70 1.52
N THR A 177 -2.10 -13.81 1.13
CA THR A 177 -1.94 -12.34 1.12
C THR A 177 -3.12 -11.62 1.77
N THR A 178 -3.86 -12.29 2.64
CA THR A 178 -4.95 -11.68 3.41
C THR A 178 -4.41 -10.67 4.41
N ARG A 179 -4.98 -9.46 4.42
CA ARG A 179 -4.72 -8.39 5.41
C ARG A 179 -3.26 -7.90 5.50
N VAL A 180 -2.46 -7.98 4.43
CA VAL A 180 -1.03 -7.57 4.45
C VAL A 180 -0.83 -6.19 5.06
N PHE A 181 -1.53 -5.17 4.56
CA PHE A 181 -1.44 -3.77 4.98
C PHE A 181 -2.72 -3.28 5.68
N MET A 182 -3.59 -4.19 6.13
CA MET A 182 -4.84 -3.82 6.79
C MET A 182 -4.57 -2.86 7.97
N ASP A 183 -5.33 -1.76 8.06
CA ASP A 183 -5.18 -0.69 9.04
C ASP A 183 -3.81 0.05 9.05
N CYS A 184 -3.07 0.03 7.92
CA CYS A 184 -1.95 0.95 7.70
C CYS A 184 -2.47 2.36 7.38
N LYS A 185 -3.05 3.01 8.38
CA LYS A 185 -3.85 4.24 8.23
C LYS A 185 -3.10 5.43 7.63
N ALA A 186 -1.77 5.45 7.72
CA ALA A 186 -0.92 6.50 7.16
C ALA A 186 -0.38 6.20 5.75
N LEU A 187 -0.59 4.99 5.22
CA LEU A 187 0.00 4.56 3.96
C LEU A 187 -0.60 5.35 2.80
N ARG A 188 0.24 6.06 2.04
CA ARG A 188 -0.21 7.00 0.99
C ARG A 188 -0.29 6.41 -0.40
N GLU A 189 0.52 5.39 -0.67
CA GLU A 189 0.64 4.76 -1.98
C GLU A 189 0.78 3.24 -1.81
N ALA A 190 0.12 2.49 -2.70
CA ALA A 190 0.41 1.08 -2.92
C ALA A 190 1.37 0.99 -4.11
N PRO A 191 2.67 0.69 -3.91
CA PRO A 191 3.67 0.73 -4.97
C PRO A 191 3.32 -0.09 -6.21
N ALA A 192 3.70 0.41 -7.38
CA ALA A 192 3.55 -0.31 -8.64
C ALA A 192 4.24 -1.68 -8.56
N ARG A 193 3.57 -2.73 -9.07
CA ARG A 193 4.11 -4.10 -9.14
C ARG A 193 4.55 -4.70 -7.81
N LEU A 194 4.09 -4.19 -6.67
CA LEU A 194 4.49 -4.65 -5.34
C LEU A 194 4.35 -6.17 -5.16
N PHE A 195 3.31 -6.78 -5.71
CA PHE A 195 3.04 -8.22 -5.57
C PHE A 195 3.47 -9.06 -6.79
N ALA A 196 4.31 -8.53 -7.68
CA ALA A 196 4.58 -9.18 -8.96
C ALA A 196 5.28 -10.55 -8.88
N ALA A 197 5.90 -10.89 -7.75
CA ALA A 197 6.48 -12.21 -7.52
C ALA A 197 5.48 -13.21 -6.91
N CYS A 198 4.34 -12.75 -6.39
CA CYS A 198 3.35 -13.55 -5.66
C CYS A 198 2.41 -14.32 -6.62
N ALA A 199 2.95 -14.98 -7.63
CA ALA A 199 2.18 -15.65 -8.70
C ALA A 199 1.32 -16.84 -8.21
N ARG A 200 1.54 -17.31 -6.97
CA ARG A 200 0.85 -18.48 -6.40
C ARG A 200 -0.34 -18.12 -5.51
N THR A 201 -0.53 -16.84 -5.19
CA THR A 201 -1.64 -16.42 -4.32
C THR A 201 -2.98 -16.50 -5.04
N GLU A 202 -4.01 -16.87 -4.28
CA GLU A 202 -5.40 -16.97 -4.75
C GLU A 202 -6.28 -15.84 -4.17
N THR A 203 -5.75 -14.98 -3.29
CA THR A 203 -6.55 -13.98 -2.57
C THR A 203 -5.78 -12.71 -2.23
N PHE A 204 -6.41 -11.55 -2.34
CA PHE A 204 -5.95 -10.28 -1.76
C PHE A 204 -6.99 -9.70 -0.79
N GLU A 205 -7.78 -10.57 -0.16
CA GLU A 205 -8.84 -10.18 0.74
C GLU A 205 -8.33 -9.25 1.85
N TYR A 206 -9.00 -8.10 1.98
CA TYR A 206 -8.69 -7.08 2.97
C TYR A 206 -7.24 -6.54 2.95
N CYS A 207 -6.48 -6.76 1.86
CA CYS A 207 -5.04 -6.45 1.81
C CYS A 207 -4.72 -5.01 2.22
N PHE A 208 -5.48 -4.02 1.73
CA PHE A 208 -5.34 -2.59 2.04
C PHE A 208 -6.53 -2.03 2.83
N ARG A 209 -7.37 -2.90 3.41
CA ARG A 209 -8.55 -2.46 4.20
C ARG A 209 -8.14 -1.42 5.24
N GLY A 210 -8.81 -0.28 5.27
CA GLY A 210 -8.61 0.77 6.28
C GLY A 210 -7.32 1.57 6.11
N CYS A 211 -6.64 1.50 4.95
CA CYS A 211 -5.58 2.42 4.58
C CYS A 211 -6.18 3.80 4.24
N ALA A 212 -6.68 4.50 5.26
CA ALA A 212 -7.49 5.71 5.09
C ALA A 212 -6.76 6.86 4.36
N ALA A 213 -5.42 6.92 4.43
CA ALA A 213 -4.59 7.88 3.73
C ALA A 213 -4.14 7.44 2.32
N LEU A 214 -4.52 6.25 1.86
CA LEU A 214 -4.09 5.73 0.56
C LEU A 214 -4.70 6.58 -0.55
N GLU A 215 -3.85 7.30 -1.29
CA GLU A 215 -4.28 8.20 -2.38
C GLU A 215 -4.17 7.54 -3.75
N THR A 216 -3.14 6.71 -3.94
CA THR A 216 -2.74 6.17 -5.25
C THR A 216 -2.49 4.66 -5.17
N ILE A 217 -3.00 3.94 -6.17
CA ILE A 217 -2.63 2.56 -6.48
C ILE A 217 -1.65 2.62 -7.65
N GLY A 218 -0.46 2.03 -7.49
CA GLY A 218 0.53 1.97 -8.54
C GLY A 218 0.11 1.04 -9.68
N GLN A 219 0.53 1.39 -10.91
CA GLN A 219 0.23 0.61 -12.11
C GLN A 219 0.68 -0.86 -11.95
N GLY A 220 -0.20 -1.80 -12.28
CA GLY A 220 0.13 -3.23 -12.23
C GLY A 220 0.46 -3.72 -10.81
N LEU A 221 -0.16 -3.15 -9.76
CA LEU A 221 0.01 -3.60 -8.37
C LEU A 221 -0.08 -5.14 -8.22
N PHE A 222 -1.01 -5.76 -8.95
CA PHE A 222 -1.26 -7.21 -8.98
C PHE A 222 -0.73 -7.92 -10.25
N ALA A 223 0.19 -7.29 -10.98
CA ALA A 223 0.73 -7.87 -12.21
C ALA A 223 1.34 -9.26 -11.94
N GLY A 224 1.06 -10.25 -12.79
CA GLY A 224 1.54 -11.64 -12.63
C GLY A 224 0.76 -12.50 -11.63
N CYS A 225 -0.26 -11.98 -10.95
CA CYS A 225 -1.09 -12.73 -10.00
C CYS A 225 -2.25 -13.49 -10.68
N ALA A 226 -1.93 -14.40 -11.61
CA ALA A 226 -2.90 -15.08 -12.48
C ALA A 226 -3.91 -15.99 -11.78
N LYS A 227 -3.57 -16.49 -10.58
CA LYS A 227 -4.40 -17.43 -9.81
C LYS A 227 -5.37 -16.75 -8.85
N VAL A 228 -5.36 -15.42 -8.76
CA VAL A 228 -6.21 -14.72 -7.80
C VAL A 228 -7.67 -14.89 -8.15
N ARG A 229 -8.44 -15.29 -7.14
CA ARG A 229 -9.88 -15.50 -7.18
C ARG A 229 -10.65 -14.43 -6.40
N TYR A 230 -10.07 -13.94 -5.32
CA TYR A 230 -10.77 -13.10 -4.33
C TYR A 230 -10.04 -11.78 -4.08
N TYR A 231 -10.74 -10.67 -4.33
CA TYR A 231 -10.34 -9.31 -3.98
C TYR A 231 -11.24 -8.69 -2.91
N ASP A 232 -12.07 -9.51 -2.26
CA ASP A 232 -13.10 -9.03 -1.36
C ASP A 232 -12.53 -8.10 -0.28
N GLY A 233 -13.04 -6.87 -0.26
CA GLY A 233 -12.61 -5.82 0.66
C GLY A 233 -11.16 -5.36 0.53
N CYS A 234 -10.48 -5.63 -0.59
CA CYS A 234 -9.07 -5.29 -0.75
C CYS A 234 -8.78 -3.80 -0.44
N PHE A 235 -9.65 -2.89 -0.88
CA PHE A 235 -9.53 -1.44 -0.71
C PHE A 235 -10.74 -0.81 0.01
N ILE A 236 -11.39 -1.56 0.92
CA ILE A 236 -12.47 -0.99 1.75
C ILE A 236 -11.91 0.06 2.71
N ASP A 237 -12.67 1.12 2.96
CA ASP A 237 -12.34 2.21 3.88
C ASP A 237 -11.02 2.97 3.50
N CYS A 238 -10.67 2.99 2.21
CA CYS A 238 -9.58 3.79 1.65
C CYS A 238 -10.08 5.18 1.24
N GLY A 239 -10.58 5.95 2.21
CA GLY A 239 -11.33 7.19 1.97
C GLY A 239 -10.62 8.27 1.16
N SER A 240 -9.28 8.25 1.08
CA SER A 240 -8.46 9.19 0.30
C SER A 240 -8.14 8.72 -1.12
N LEU A 241 -8.55 7.50 -1.52
CA LEU A 241 -8.22 6.92 -2.81
C LEU A 241 -8.89 7.71 -3.93
N LYS A 242 -8.09 8.26 -4.85
CA LYS A 242 -8.57 9.20 -5.88
C LYS A 242 -8.98 8.52 -7.19
N ALA A 243 -8.25 7.48 -7.57
CA ALA A 243 -8.40 6.80 -8.85
C ALA A 243 -8.02 5.33 -8.76
N ILE A 244 -8.62 4.53 -9.65
CA ILE A 244 -8.25 3.15 -9.91
C ILE A 244 -7.44 3.13 -11.22
N PRO A 245 -6.24 2.54 -11.26
CA PRO A 245 -5.49 2.38 -12.50
C PRO A 245 -6.23 1.54 -13.52
N ASP A 246 -6.09 1.89 -14.79
CA ASP A 246 -6.56 1.05 -15.90
C ASP A 246 -5.88 -0.32 -15.80
N GLY A 247 -6.68 -1.37 -16.03
CA GLY A 247 -6.19 -2.75 -16.03
C GLY A 247 -5.74 -3.29 -14.68
N LEU A 248 -6.18 -2.71 -13.55
CA LEU A 248 -5.79 -3.17 -12.20
C LEU A 248 -5.97 -4.69 -11.99
N PHE A 249 -6.97 -5.30 -12.64
CA PHE A 249 -7.29 -6.73 -12.53
C PHE A 249 -7.01 -7.54 -13.82
N ASP A 250 -6.34 -6.96 -14.82
CA ASP A 250 -6.15 -7.60 -16.14
C ASP A 250 -5.35 -8.92 -16.05
N ASP A 251 -4.41 -8.99 -15.11
CA ASP A 251 -3.56 -10.16 -14.88
C ASP A 251 -4.21 -11.21 -13.95
N SER A 252 -5.51 -11.09 -13.63
CA SER A 252 -6.24 -12.02 -12.76
C SER A 252 -7.53 -12.53 -13.42
N PRO A 253 -7.41 -13.33 -14.49
CA PRO A 253 -8.56 -13.82 -15.26
C PRO A 253 -9.47 -14.78 -14.48
N GLU A 254 -8.98 -15.39 -13.40
CA GLU A 254 -9.73 -16.28 -12.51
C GLU A 254 -10.49 -15.53 -11.40
N ALA A 255 -10.36 -14.20 -11.32
CA ALA A 255 -10.98 -13.41 -10.28
C ALA A 255 -12.52 -13.45 -10.37
N CYS A 256 -13.16 -13.86 -9.28
CA CYS A 256 -14.61 -14.05 -9.18
C CYS A 256 -15.25 -13.31 -8.00
N GLY A 257 -14.51 -13.03 -6.93
CA GLY A 257 -15.00 -12.35 -5.72
C GLY A 257 -14.49 -10.92 -5.62
N PHE A 258 -15.42 -9.96 -5.54
CA PHE A 258 -15.14 -8.53 -5.44
C PHE A 258 -16.07 -7.84 -4.42
N ASN A 259 -16.68 -8.58 -3.50
CA ASN A 259 -17.60 -7.97 -2.55
C ASN A 259 -16.85 -6.88 -1.75
N TYR A 260 -17.50 -5.72 -1.56
CA TYR A 260 -17.00 -4.58 -0.78
C TYR A 260 -15.58 -4.08 -1.16
N THR A 261 -15.04 -4.44 -2.33
CA THR A 261 -13.64 -4.19 -2.73
C THR A 261 -13.23 -2.72 -2.60
N PHE A 262 -14.08 -1.80 -3.03
CA PHE A 262 -13.86 -0.35 -2.99
C PHE A 262 -14.86 0.37 -2.08
N GLN A 263 -15.54 -0.34 -1.19
CA GLN A 263 -16.57 0.25 -0.33
C GLN A 263 -15.98 1.39 0.53
N ASN A 264 -16.77 2.46 0.74
CA ASN A 264 -16.41 3.65 1.53
C ASN A 264 -15.24 4.50 0.98
N ASN A 265 -14.97 4.45 -0.32
CA ASN A 265 -13.94 5.29 -0.95
C ASN A 265 -14.54 6.63 -1.43
N ALA A 266 -14.82 7.53 -0.48
CA ALA A 266 -15.52 8.79 -0.73
C ALA A 266 -14.79 9.74 -1.71
N SER A 267 -13.46 9.67 -1.82
CA SER A 267 -12.66 10.49 -2.75
C SER A 267 -12.50 9.90 -4.14
N LEU A 268 -12.99 8.69 -4.39
CA LEU A 268 -12.84 8.01 -5.68
C LEU A 268 -13.72 8.71 -6.72
N ALA A 269 -13.11 9.29 -7.75
CA ALA A 269 -13.80 10.18 -8.68
C ALA A 269 -14.48 9.46 -9.87
N SER A 270 -13.86 8.37 -10.36
CA SER A 270 -14.31 7.61 -11.53
C SER A 270 -13.82 6.17 -11.47
N ILE A 271 -14.42 5.30 -12.28
CA ILE A 271 -14.01 3.90 -12.45
C ILE A 271 -13.59 3.71 -13.91
N PRO A 272 -12.44 3.08 -14.19
CA PRO A 272 -12.09 2.68 -15.56
C PRO A 272 -13.19 1.84 -16.19
N ALA A 273 -13.57 2.16 -17.43
CA ALA A 273 -14.66 1.45 -18.13
C ALA A 273 -14.39 -0.07 -18.19
N GLY A 274 -13.19 -0.44 -18.63
CA GLY A 274 -12.75 -1.82 -18.78
C GLY A 274 -12.17 -2.49 -17.53
N LEU A 275 -12.40 -1.93 -16.32
CA LEU A 275 -11.80 -2.45 -15.07
C LEU A 275 -11.97 -3.96 -14.87
N PHE A 276 -13.07 -4.53 -15.40
CA PHE A 276 -13.44 -5.93 -15.25
C PHE A 276 -13.46 -6.70 -16.57
N ASP A 277 -12.82 -6.22 -17.64
CA ASP A 277 -12.86 -6.85 -18.97
C ASP A 277 -12.26 -8.27 -18.98
N HIS A 278 -11.21 -8.49 -18.17
CA HIS A 278 -10.56 -9.79 -18.03
C HIS A 278 -11.17 -10.66 -16.92
N CYS A 279 -11.97 -10.07 -16.02
CA CYS A 279 -12.69 -10.78 -14.97
C CYS A 279 -14.06 -11.24 -15.50
N LYS A 280 -14.07 -12.24 -16.38
CA LYS A 280 -15.31 -12.75 -17.00
C LYS A 280 -16.15 -13.60 -16.06
N GLY A 281 -15.53 -14.12 -14.99
CA GLY A 281 -16.12 -15.08 -14.07
C GLY A 281 -16.63 -14.52 -12.74
N ILE A 282 -17.02 -13.24 -12.71
CA ILE A 282 -17.50 -12.57 -11.50
C ILE A 282 -18.76 -13.24 -10.97
N THR A 283 -18.76 -13.53 -9.67
CA THR A 283 -19.92 -14.09 -8.94
C THR A 283 -20.35 -13.23 -7.76
N GLY A 284 -19.51 -12.32 -7.27
CA GLY A 284 -19.82 -11.45 -6.13
C GLY A 284 -19.32 -10.03 -6.31
N LEU A 285 -20.25 -9.07 -6.22
CA LEU A 285 -20.07 -7.62 -6.28
C LEU A 285 -20.86 -6.91 -5.18
N ASP A 286 -21.33 -7.63 -4.16
CA ASP A 286 -22.13 -7.05 -3.08
C ASP A 286 -21.37 -5.89 -2.44
N PHE A 287 -21.99 -4.72 -2.43
CA PHE A 287 -21.44 -3.47 -1.91
C PHE A 287 -20.09 -3.02 -2.51
N CYS A 288 -19.67 -3.55 -3.67
CA CYS A 288 -18.33 -3.35 -4.21
C CYS A 288 -17.88 -1.87 -4.27
N PHE A 289 -18.75 -0.97 -4.71
CA PHE A 289 -18.52 0.47 -4.75
C PHE A 289 -19.44 1.25 -3.79
N SER A 290 -20.11 0.56 -2.86
CA SER A 290 -21.06 1.19 -1.94
C SER A 290 -20.40 2.35 -1.18
N ARG A 291 -21.12 3.46 -1.05
CA ARG A 291 -20.69 4.68 -0.34
C ARG A 291 -19.44 5.35 -0.94
N CYS A 292 -19.12 5.09 -2.20
CA CYS A 292 -18.18 5.93 -2.97
C CYS A 292 -18.89 7.20 -3.43
N THR A 293 -19.13 8.12 -2.50
CA THR A 293 -19.98 9.30 -2.73
C THR A 293 -19.41 10.31 -3.73
N GLY A 294 -18.09 10.28 -3.97
CA GLY A 294 -17.41 11.07 -4.98
C GLY A 294 -17.48 10.50 -6.41
N LEU A 295 -17.99 9.27 -6.59
CA LEU A 295 -18.06 8.65 -7.91
C LEU A 295 -19.00 9.42 -8.83
N SER A 296 -18.48 9.68 -10.03
CA SER A 296 -19.21 10.28 -11.13
C SER A 296 -18.85 9.62 -12.46
N GLY A 297 -19.55 10.00 -13.53
CA GLY A 297 -19.37 9.38 -14.83
C GLY A 297 -20.21 8.13 -15.00
N GLU A 298 -19.82 7.26 -15.90
CA GLU A 298 -20.59 6.06 -16.27
C GLU A 298 -20.05 4.83 -15.53
N SER A 299 -20.92 3.90 -15.12
CA SER A 299 -20.47 2.66 -14.51
C SER A 299 -19.62 1.80 -15.47
N PRO A 300 -18.80 0.84 -14.98
CA PRO A 300 -17.94 0.02 -15.83
C PRO A 300 -18.70 -0.78 -16.89
N TYR A 301 -18.13 -0.86 -18.09
CA TYR A 301 -18.68 -1.57 -19.24
C TYR A 301 -17.58 -2.15 -20.13
N THR A 302 -17.92 -3.24 -20.81
CA THR A 302 -17.10 -3.85 -21.86
C THR A 302 -17.74 -3.55 -23.22
N MET A 303 -16.94 -3.20 -24.24
CA MET A 303 -17.44 -3.04 -25.61
C MET A 303 -17.57 -4.39 -26.31
N HIS A 304 -18.77 -4.69 -26.82
CA HIS A 304 -19.06 -5.80 -27.74
C HIS A 304 -19.42 -5.24 -29.12
N GLY A 305 -18.41 -5.05 -29.97
CA GLY A 305 -18.56 -4.27 -31.19
C GLY A 305 -18.82 -2.80 -30.86
N GLU A 306 -19.99 -2.28 -31.27
CA GLU A 306 -20.43 -0.91 -30.96
C GLU A 306 -21.32 -0.83 -29.71
N THR A 307 -21.65 -1.97 -29.09
CA THR A 307 -22.55 -2.04 -27.94
C THR A 307 -21.76 -2.02 -26.63
N LYS A 308 -22.13 -1.13 -25.71
CA LYS A 308 -21.68 -1.20 -24.31
C LYS A 308 -22.45 -2.29 -23.58
N VAL A 309 -21.75 -3.12 -22.83
CA VAL A 309 -22.33 -4.09 -21.91
C VAL A 309 -21.82 -3.78 -20.52
N HIS A 310 -22.68 -3.19 -19.69
CA HIS A 310 -22.35 -2.87 -18.30
C HIS A 310 -22.31 -4.12 -17.43
N LEU A 311 -21.68 -4.02 -16.25
CA LEU A 311 -21.62 -5.13 -15.30
C LEU A 311 -23.01 -5.72 -14.97
N TYR A 312 -24.00 -4.86 -14.72
CA TYR A 312 -25.38 -5.27 -14.44
C TYR A 312 -26.12 -5.89 -15.63
N GLU A 313 -25.56 -5.81 -16.84
CA GLU A 313 -26.15 -6.40 -18.04
C GLU A 313 -25.52 -7.75 -18.40
N ARG A 314 -24.38 -8.13 -17.82
CA ARG A 314 -23.60 -9.30 -18.22
C ARG A 314 -24.40 -10.61 -18.22
N GLU A 315 -25.37 -10.75 -17.31
CA GLU A 315 -26.25 -11.94 -17.26
C GLU A 315 -27.09 -12.13 -18.54
N ARG A 316 -27.29 -11.07 -19.35
CA ARG A 316 -27.98 -11.14 -20.65
C ARG A 316 -27.07 -11.65 -21.78
N TYR A 317 -25.77 -11.84 -21.52
CA TYR A 317 -24.75 -12.22 -22.50
C TYR A 317 -24.02 -13.51 -22.08
N PRO A 318 -24.74 -14.65 -21.88
CA PRO A 318 -24.17 -15.87 -21.32
C PRO A 318 -23.08 -16.52 -22.18
N ASP A 319 -23.08 -16.28 -23.50
CA ASP A 319 -22.03 -16.77 -24.40
C ASP A 319 -20.67 -16.09 -24.14
N TYR A 320 -20.69 -14.89 -23.57
CA TYR A 320 -19.49 -14.10 -23.24
C TYR A 320 -19.13 -14.16 -21.76
N TYR A 321 -20.13 -14.35 -20.89
CA TYR A 321 -20.00 -14.40 -19.42
C TYR A 321 -20.72 -15.64 -18.86
N PRO A 322 -20.09 -16.84 -18.94
CA PRO A 322 -20.77 -18.13 -18.72
C PRO A 322 -20.95 -18.55 -17.25
N THR A 323 -20.81 -17.65 -16.29
CA THR A 323 -20.70 -18.00 -14.85
C THR A 323 -22.03 -18.09 -14.09
N PRO A 324 -22.02 -18.71 -12.89
CA PRO A 324 -23.20 -18.76 -12.00
C PRO A 324 -23.75 -17.36 -11.67
N PRO A 325 -24.99 -17.28 -11.12
CA PRO A 325 -25.65 -16.01 -10.82
C PRO A 325 -24.75 -15.10 -9.99
N MET A 326 -24.70 -13.84 -10.38
CA MET A 326 -23.87 -12.84 -9.72
C MET A 326 -24.68 -12.19 -8.59
N THR A 327 -24.12 -12.14 -7.37
CA THR A 327 -24.66 -11.26 -6.32
C THR A 327 -24.07 -9.87 -6.50
N ALA A 328 -24.91 -8.83 -6.50
CA ALA A 328 -24.49 -7.45 -6.68
C ALA A 328 -25.31 -6.48 -5.82
N MET A 329 -25.78 -6.97 -4.67
CA MET A 329 -26.59 -6.24 -3.71
C MET A 329 -25.91 -4.93 -3.35
N ALA A 330 -26.60 -3.81 -3.56
CA ALA A 330 -26.16 -2.47 -3.22
C ALA A 330 -24.76 -2.11 -3.74
N CYS A 331 -24.31 -2.70 -4.85
CA CYS A 331 -22.99 -2.49 -5.44
C CYS A 331 -22.63 -1.01 -5.58
N PHE A 332 -23.58 -0.17 -6.03
CA PHE A 332 -23.44 1.27 -6.19
C PHE A 332 -24.31 2.09 -5.22
N MET A 333 -24.72 1.52 -4.09
CA MET A 333 -25.47 2.25 -3.06
C MET A 333 -24.75 3.54 -2.67
N GLU A 334 -25.49 4.65 -2.59
CA GLU A 334 -24.96 6.00 -2.28
C GLU A 334 -23.95 6.57 -3.31
N CYS A 335 -23.77 5.96 -4.49
CA CYS A 335 -23.00 6.51 -5.62
C CYS A 335 -23.85 7.47 -6.45
N ARG A 336 -24.03 8.71 -5.98
CA ARG A 336 -25.04 9.63 -6.52
C ARG A 336 -24.66 10.32 -7.84
N GLY A 337 -23.39 10.29 -8.23
CA GLY A 337 -22.89 10.99 -9.42
C GLY A 337 -22.88 10.16 -10.71
N LEU A 338 -23.30 8.89 -10.66
CA LEU A 338 -23.27 8.01 -11.84
C LEU A 338 -24.33 8.43 -12.88
N SER A 339 -23.93 8.58 -14.14
CA SER A 339 -24.78 9.02 -15.23
C SER A 339 -25.87 8.02 -15.61
N ASP A 340 -25.64 6.74 -15.33
CA ASP A 340 -26.55 5.63 -15.58
C ASP A 340 -27.33 5.20 -14.32
N ALA A 341 -27.23 5.94 -13.21
CA ALA A 341 -27.92 5.63 -11.96
C ALA A 341 -29.45 5.52 -12.11
N ALA A 342 -30.08 6.38 -12.91
CA ALA A 342 -31.51 6.33 -13.16
C ALA A 342 -31.93 5.08 -13.95
N TYR A 343 -31.09 4.66 -14.91
CA TYR A 343 -31.31 3.43 -15.67
C TYR A 343 -31.16 2.20 -14.77
N MET A 344 -30.11 2.16 -13.94
CA MET A 344 -29.92 1.11 -12.94
C MET A 344 -31.08 1.05 -11.96
N ALA A 345 -31.53 2.18 -11.40
CA ALA A 345 -32.63 2.20 -10.43
C ALA A 345 -33.96 1.64 -10.99
N LEU A 346 -34.20 1.82 -12.29
CA LEU A 346 -35.42 1.33 -12.95
C LEU A 346 -35.32 -0.15 -13.35
N ASN A 347 -34.17 -0.60 -13.84
CA ASN A 347 -34.02 -1.92 -14.47
C ASN A 347 -33.29 -2.95 -13.60
N TYR A 348 -32.51 -2.48 -12.63
CA TYR A 348 -31.59 -3.25 -11.79
C TYR A 348 -31.57 -2.71 -10.35
N PRO A 349 -32.72 -2.62 -9.67
CA PRO A 349 -32.84 -1.91 -8.38
C PRO A 349 -31.91 -2.44 -7.29
N ASP A 350 -31.62 -3.75 -7.28
CA ASP A 350 -30.73 -4.40 -6.31
C ASP A 350 -29.29 -3.87 -6.39
N TRP A 351 -28.87 -3.27 -7.51
CA TRP A 351 -27.51 -2.71 -7.65
C TRP A 351 -27.32 -1.40 -6.90
N ILE A 352 -28.40 -0.69 -6.57
CA ILE A 352 -28.32 0.66 -5.97
C ILE A 352 -29.09 0.80 -4.65
N ASN A 353 -30.01 -0.14 -4.36
CA ASN A 353 -30.86 -0.15 -3.17
C ASN A 353 -30.55 -1.37 -2.27
N TYR A 354 -31.18 -1.38 -1.09
CA TYR A 354 -31.16 -2.47 -0.12
C TYR A 354 -32.58 -2.85 0.28
#